data_AF-F3KS07-F1
#
_entry.id   AF-F3KS07-F1
#
_cell.length_a   1.000
_cell.length_b   1.000
_cell.length_c   1.000
_cell.angle_alpha   90.00
_cell.angle_beta   90.00
_cell.angle_gamma   90.00
#
_symmetry.space_group_name_H-M   'P 1'
#
loop_
_entity.id
_entity.type
_entity.pdbx_description
1 polymer ?
#
loop_
_entity_poly.entity_id
_entity_poly.type
_entity_poly.pdbx_seq_one_letter_code
_entity_poly.pdbx_strand_id
1 'polypeptide(L)'
;IKEARRAVIGGGLSVLRAVFSLLELDEMHVAQGALRHGALVDLMDREHAQSDQRSLSVQRLAHTFGADERQAQRVGRVAEFLLMSLVQDQAPLEHDELARHLRKLNWAAQLHEIGSAISHTDYHRHGAYILDNADAAGFTMNELHRLSQLVLGHRGKLRKLEGLQLDDPDFVLQLLALRLAVILCHARREPDLQGLRLSWDGLRSVRLEYPEGWGRAWPQSAWLLHEEAQAWAKTAWTIDVQAA
;
A
#
# COMPACT_ATOMS: atom_id res chain seq x y z
N ILE A 1 -26.00 19.74 -38.15
CA ILE A 1 -24.79 19.12 -37.54
C ILE A 1 -23.67 20.15 -37.57
N LYS A 2 -22.95 20.39 -36.45
CA LYS A 2 -21.80 21.32 -36.46
C LYS A 2 -20.70 20.79 -37.39
N GLU A 3 -20.00 21.66 -38.10
CA GLU A 3 -19.00 21.28 -39.12
C GLU A 3 -17.97 20.26 -38.60
N ALA A 4 -17.45 20.48 -37.38
CA ALA A 4 -16.51 19.59 -36.70
C ALA A 4 -17.04 18.17 -36.42
N ARG A 5 -18.36 17.96 -36.40
CA ARG A 5 -18.98 16.64 -36.19
C ARG A 5 -19.26 15.88 -37.48
N ARG A 6 -19.19 16.54 -38.64
CA ARG A 6 -19.57 15.96 -39.94
C ARG A 6 -18.66 14.80 -40.35
N ALA A 7 -17.36 14.88 -40.03
CA ALA A 7 -16.37 13.85 -40.35
C ALA A 7 -16.50 12.57 -39.51
N VAL A 8 -17.02 12.65 -38.27
CA VAL A 8 -17.03 11.53 -37.31
C VAL A 8 -18.41 10.89 -37.11
N ILE A 9 -19.48 11.53 -37.59
CA ILE A 9 -20.86 11.10 -37.31
C ILE A 9 -21.23 9.75 -37.92
N GLY A 10 -20.70 9.43 -39.11
CA GLY A 10 -20.96 8.15 -39.77
C GLY A 10 -20.40 6.97 -38.99
N GLY A 11 -19.17 7.10 -38.48
CA GLY A 11 -18.54 6.10 -37.60
C GLY A 11 -19.29 5.96 -36.28
N GLY A 12 -19.60 7.09 -35.63
CA GLY A 12 -20.34 7.11 -34.37
C GLY A 12 -21.72 6.44 -34.47
N LEU A 13 -22.48 6.72 -35.52
CA LEU A 13 -23.79 6.11 -35.76
C LEU A 13 -23.68 4.60 -36.01
N SER A 14 -22.64 4.17 -36.73
CA SER A 14 -22.43 2.74 -37.03
C SER A 14 -22.17 1.94 -35.75
N VAL A 15 -21.30 2.45 -34.87
CA VAL A 15 -21.06 1.84 -33.55
C VAL A 15 -22.31 1.86 -32.70
N LEU A 16 -23.05 2.98 -32.67
CA LEU A 16 -24.28 3.10 -31.89
C LEU A 16 -25.35 2.08 -32.31
N ARG A 17 -25.55 1.90 -33.62
CA ARG A 17 -26.48 0.87 -34.16
C ARG A 17 -26.06 -0.54 -33.76
N ALA A 18 -24.77 -0.84 -33.79
CA ALA A 18 -24.26 -2.13 -33.36
C ALA A 18 -24.54 -2.38 -31.87
N VAL A 19 -24.31 -1.38 -31.01
CA VAL A 19 -24.60 -1.49 -29.57
C VAL A 19 -26.09 -1.71 -29.30
N PHE A 20 -26.98 -0.96 -29.97
CA PHE A 20 -28.44 -1.15 -29.86
C PHE A 20 -28.87 -2.56 -30.27
N SER A 21 -28.31 -3.08 -31.38
CA SER A 21 -28.65 -4.41 -31.86
C SER A 21 -28.08 -5.52 -30.99
N LEU A 22 -26.88 -5.36 -30.43
CA LEU A 22 -26.21 -6.39 -29.63
C LEU A 22 -26.76 -6.49 -28.21
N LEU A 23 -27.21 -5.37 -27.66
CA LEU A 23 -27.74 -5.28 -26.29
C LEU A 23 -29.28 -5.19 -26.25
N GLU A 24 -29.94 -5.30 -27.41
CA GLU A 24 -31.41 -5.22 -27.57
C GLU A 24 -32.00 -3.97 -26.89
N LEU A 25 -31.41 -2.81 -27.16
CA LEU A 25 -31.85 -1.54 -26.56
C LEU A 25 -32.97 -0.91 -27.40
N ASP A 26 -34.06 -0.51 -26.75
CA ASP A 26 -35.15 0.24 -27.40
C ASP A 26 -34.93 1.77 -27.34
N GLU A 27 -34.37 2.27 -26.23
CA GLU A 27 -34.23 3.70 -25.97
C GLU A 27 -32.87 4.05 -25.33
N MET A 28 -32.36 5.25 -25.60
CA MET A 28 -31.15 5.80 -24.98
C MET A 28 -31.33 7.28 -24.67
N HIS A 29 -31.10 7.67 -23.42
CA HIS A 29 -31.16 9.05 -22.97
C HIS A 29 -29.77 9.67 -22.91
N VAL A 30 -29.66 10.94 -23.31
CA VAL A 30 -28.41 11.69 -23.21
C VAL A 30 -28.18 12.09 -21.76
N ALA A 31 -27.13 11.56 -21.14
CA ALA A 31 -26.69 12.02 -19.83
C ALA A 31 -26.14 13.44 -19.90
N GLN A 32 -26.43 14.27 -18.89
CA GLN A 32 -25.83 15.62 -18.77
C GLN A 32 -24.39 15.57 -18.24
N GLY A 33 -24.01 14.45 -17.62
CA GLY A 33 -22.67 14.15 -17.15
C GLY A 33 -21.88 13.29 -18.14
N ALA A 34 -20.55 13.36 -18.06
CA ALA A 34 -19.63 12.54 -18.82
C ALA A 34 -18.33 12.39 -17.99
N LEU A 35 -17.27 11.87 -18.57
CA LEU A 35 -16.02 11.56 -17.87
C LEU A 35 -15.49 12.72 -17.00
N ARG A 36 -15.54 13.96 -17.51
CA ARG A 36 -15.08 15.14 -16.75
C ARG A 36 -15.87 15.40 -15.47
N HIS A 37 -17.18 15.11 -15.49
CA HIS A 37 -18.03 15.31 -14.31
C HIS A 37 -17.79 14.19 -13.31
N GLY A 38 -17.60 12.95 -13.78
CA GLY A 38 -17.14 11.84 -12.93
C GLY A 38 -15.79 12.13 -12.28
N ALA A 39 -14.82 12.64 -13.04
CA ALA A 39 -13.51 13.03 -12.52
C ALA A 39 -13.58 14.19 -11.51
N LEU A 40 -14.48 15.17 -11.71
CA LEU A 40 -14.71 16.25 -10.75
C LEU A 40 -15.36 15.76 -9.45
N VAL A 41 -16.35 14.88 -9.55
CA VAL A 41 -16.96 14.21 -8.39
C VAL A 41 -15.93 13.38 -7.65
N ASP A 42 -15.10 12.61 -8.36
CA ASP A 42 -13.99 11.86 -7.77
C ASP A 42 -12.98 12.76 -7.06
N LEU A 43 -12.71 13.96 -7.58
CA LEU A 43 -11.79 14.91 -6.94
C LEU A 43 -12.39 15.48 -5.65
N MET A 44 -13.71 15.71 -5.59
CA MET A 44 -14.41 16.24 -4.42
C MET A 44 -14.65 15.16 -3.34
N ASP A 45 -14.97 13.92 -3.73
CA ASP A 45 -15.30 12.83 -2.80
C ASP A 45 -14.06 12.11 -2.21
N ARG A 46 -12.86 12.40 -2.73
CA ARG A 46 -11.58 11.89 -2.22
C ARG A 46 -11.33 12.21 -0.75
N GLU A 47 -12.00 13.23 -0.21
CA GLU A 47 -11.76 13.69 1.16
C GLU A 47 -12.43 12.80 2.23
N HIS A 48 -13.56 12.13 1.95
CA HIS A 48 -14.27 11.38 3.02
C HIS A 48 -14.99 10.08 2.59
N ALA A 49 -15.61 9.99 1.40
CA ALA A 49 -16.48 8.85 1.05
C ALA A 49 -15.77 7.68 0.33
N GLN A 50 -14.66 7.95 -0.40
CA GLN A 50 -13.96 6.91 -1.17
C GLN A 50 -13.10 5.96 -0.32
N SER A 51 -12.82 6.30 0.94
CA SER A 51 -12.09 5.41 1.86
C SER A 51 -12.82 4.08 2.02
N ASP A 52 -14.15 4.10 2.07
CA ASP A 52 -14.96 2.89 2.23
C ASP A 52 -14.89 2.02 0.98
N GLN A 53 -15.00 2.60 -0.22
CA GLN A 53 -14.89 1.84 -1.47
C GLN A 53 -13.50 1.21 -1.66
N ARG A 54 -12.44 1.94 -1.33
CA ARG A 54 -11.06 1.41 -1.37
C ARG A 54 -10.87 0.28 -0.37
N SER A 55 -11.36 0.46 0.86
CA SER A 55 -11.29 -0.55 1.91
C SER A 55 -12.09 -1.81 1.52
N LEU A 56 -13.26 -1.65 0.90
CA LEU A 56 -14.04 -2.78 0.35
C LEU A 56 -13.29 -3.49 -0.79
N SER A 57 -12.61 -2.76 -1.68
CA SER A 57 -11.77 -3.36 -2.72
C SER A 57 -10.59 -4.15 -2.13
N VAL A 58 -9.94 -3.60 -1.11
CA VAL A 58 -8.85 -4.27 -0.38
C VAL A 58 -9.34 -5.55 0.30
N GLN A 59 -10.46 -5.49 1.03
CA GLN A 59 -11.08 -6.65 1.66
C GLN A 59 -11.45 -7.72 0.65
N ARG A 60 -12.02 -7.32 -0.50
CA ARG A 60 -12.36 -8.24 -1.60
C ARG A 60 -11.13 -8.93 -2.16
N LEU A 61 -10.05 -8.19 -2.42
CA LEU A 61 -8.79 -8.77 -2.89
C LEU A 61 -8.19 -9.73 -1.86
N ALA A 62 -8.12 -9.32 -0.60
CA ALA A 62 -7.63 -10.15 0.50
C ALA A 62 -8.40 -11.47 0.60
N HIS A 63 -9.74 -11.42 0.55
CA HIS A 63 -10.60 -12.60 0.56
C HIS A 63 -10.40 -13.47 -0.69
N THR A 64 -10.38 -12.87 -1.88
CA THR A 64 -10.26 -13.59 -3.17
C THR A 64 -8.96 -14.39 -3.27
N PHE A 65 -7.87 -13.84 -2.73
CA PHE A 65 -6.55 -14.48 -2.75
C PHE A 65 -6.20 -15.20 -1.43
N GLY A 66 -7.18 -15.39 -0.54
CA GLY A 66 -7.01 -16.21 0.66
C GLY A 66 -5.97 -15.67 1.66
N ALA A 67 -5.88 -14.36 1.84
CA ALA A 67 -5.02 -13.76 2.85
C ALA A 67 -5.44 -14.20 4.27
N ASP A 68 -4.46 -14.47 5.14
CA ASP A 68 -4.71 -14.74 6.56
C ASP A 68 -5.10 -13.43 7.27
N GLU A 69 -6.39 -13.25 7.52
CA GLU A 69 -6.94 -12.04 8.12
C GLU A 69 -6.32 -11.73 9.51
N ARG A 70 -6.04 -12.75 10.32
CA ARG A 70 -5.47 -12.55 11.66
C ARG A 70 -4.03 -12.05 11.56
N GLN A 71 -3.26 -12.60 10.63
CA GLN A 71 -1.90 -12.13 10.39
C GLN A 71 -1.89 -10.72 9.78
N ALA A 72 -2.78 -10.45 8.82
CA ALA A 72 -2.96 -9.13 8.21
C ALA A 72 -3.29 -8.06 9.27
N GLN A 73 -4.27 -8.31 10.13
CA GLN A 73 -4.65 -7.39 11.22
C GLN A 73 -3.49 -7.16 12.19
N ARG A 74 -2.77 -8.22 12.56
CA ARG A 74 -1.61 -8.12 13.45
C ARG A 74 -0.51 -7.26 12.84
N VAL A 75 -0.10 -7.56 11.60
CA VAL A 75 0.93 -6.79 10.90
C VAL A 75 0.50 -5.34 10.72
N GLY A 76 -0.76 -5.08 10.38
CA GLY A 76 -1.31 -3.73 10.23
C GLY A 76 -1.18 -2.92 11.52
N ARG A 77 -1.61 -3.48 12.65
CA ARG A 77 -1.50 -2.82 13.96
C ARG A 77 -0.06 -2.51 14.36
N VAL A 78 0.85 -3.45 14.15
CA VAL A 78 2.28 -3.25 14.46
C VAL A 78 2.89 -2.21 13.53
N ALA A 79 2.55 -2.23 12.24
CA ALA A 79 3.06 -1.26 11.27
C ALA A 79 2.55 0.16 11.58
N GLU A 80 1.29 0.32 11.97
CA GLU A 80 0.74 1.60 12.42
C GLU A 80 1.46 2.13 13.67
N PHE A 81 1.66 1.29 14.68
CA PHE A 81 2.42 1.64 15.88
C PHE A 81 3.82 2.15 15.53
N LEU A 82 4.55 1.42 14.69
CA LEU A 82 5.91 1.79 14.28
C LEU A 82 5.95 3.07 13.45
N LEU A 83 4.99 3.25 12.52
CA LEU A 83 4.92 4.50 11.73
C LEU A 83 4.62 5.69 12.63
N MET A 84 3.70 5.56 13.57
CA MET A 84 3.39 6.62 14.55
C MET A 84 4.63 7.00 15.37
N SER A 85 5.42 6.02 15.84
CA SER A 85 6.67 6.30 16.56
C SER A 85 7.68 7.08 15.70
N LEU A 86 7.83 6.75 14.41
CA LEU A 86 8.77 7.43 13.51
C LEU A 86 8.44 8.92 13.29
N VAL A 87 7.15 9.25 13.25
CA VAL A 87 6.70 10.62 12.92
C VAL A 87 6.40 11.48 14.14
N GLN A 88 6.38 10.90 15.35
CA GLN A 88 5.99 11.59 16.58
C GLN A 88 6.91 12.77 16.93
N ASP A 89 8.22 12.65 16.68
CA ASP A 89 9.22 13.66 17.00
C ASP A 89 9.45 14.67 15.85
N GLN A 90 8.75 14.50 14.72
CA GLN A 90 8.84 15.39 13.59
C GLN A 90 7.86 16.57 13.74
N ALA A 91 8.04 17.62 12.93
CA ALA A 91 7.04 18.67 12.83
C ALA A 91 5.66 18.02 12.57
N PRO A 92 4.58 18.46 13.24
CA PRO A 92 3.30 17.79 13.14
C PRO A 92 2.90 17.66 11.67
N LEU A 93 2.82 16.43 11.18
CA LEU A 93 2.09 16.19 9.95
C LEU A 93 0.67 16.72 10.18
N GLU A 94 0.10 17.38 9.18
CA GLU A 94 -1.33 17.69 9.18
C GLU A 94 -2.08 16.38 9.50
N HIS A 95 -3.01 16.43 10.44
CA HIS A 95 -3.66 15.24 11.00
C HIS A 95 -4.23 14.31 9.91
N ASP A 96 -4.74 14.91 8.83
CA ASP A 96 -5.33 14.22 7.68
C ASP A 96 -4.28 13.48 6.83
N GLU A 97 -3.08 14.03 6.71
CA GLU A 97 -1.97 13.42 5.95
C GLU A 97 -1.48 12.15 6.66
N LEU A 98 -1.28 12.22 7.98
CA LEU A 98 -0.90 11.07 8.79
C LEU A 98 -1.99 9.98 8.74
N ALA A 99 -3.26 10.35 8.89
CA ALA A 99 -4.37 9.42 8.79
C ALA A 99 -4.40 8.72 7.41
N ARG A 100 -4.08 9.44 6.33
CA ARG A 100 -3.96 8.87 4.99
C ARG A 100 -2.78 7.91 4.86
N HIS A 101 -1.64 8.22 5.47
CA HIS A 101 -0.46 7.33 5.44
C HIS A 101 -0.70 6.05 6.22
N LEU A 102 -1.35 6.13 7.39
CA LEU A 102 -1.76 4.97 8.17
C LEU A 102 -2.74 4.09 7.41
N ARG A 103 -3.78 4.68 6.77
CA ARG A 103 -4.73 3.90 5.93
C ARG A 103 -4.05 3.13 4.81
N LYS A 104 -3.16 3.78 4.06
CA LYS A 104 -2.40 3.13 2.96
C LYS A 104 -1.50 2.00 3.47
N LEU A 105 -0.84 2.22 4.61
CA LEU A 105 -0.01 1.21 5.26
C LEU A 105 -0.84 0.00 5.72
N ASN A 106 -2.01 0.25 6.29
CA ASN A 106 -2.96 -0.80 6.69
C ASN A 106 -3.43 -1.62 5.48
N TRP A 107 -3.78 -0.99 4.36
CA TRP A 107 -4.10 -1.72 3.13
C TRP A 107 -2.93 -2.58 2.63
N ALA A 108 -1.70 -2.08 2.73
CA ALA A 108 -0.53 -2.86 2.36
C ALA A 108 -0.35 -4.08 3.26
N ALA A 109 -0.56 -3.92 4.58
CA ALA A 109 -0.55 -5.00 5.55
C ALA A 109 -1.68 -6.03 5.32
N GLN A 110 -2.87 -5.60 4.90
CA GLN A 110 -3.95 -6.53 4.53
C GLN A 110 -3.60 -7.39 3.32
N LEU A 111 -2.81 -6.85 2.39
CA LEU A 111 -2.54 -7.45 1.10
C LEU A 111 -1.15 -8.09 0.98
N HIS A 112 -0.27 -7.96 1.99
CA HIS A 112 1.12 -8.37 1.85
C HIS A 112 1.33 -9.88 1.57
N GLU A 113 0.40 -10.75 1.99
CA GLU A 113 0.48 -12.21 1.77
C GLU A 113 -0.34 -12.72 0.58
N ILE A 114 -1.07 -11.88 -0.17
CA ILE A 114 -2.01 -12.36 -1.24
C ILE A 114 -1.30 -13.15 -2.35
N GLY A 115 -0.02 -12.88 -2.60
CA GLY A 115 0.75 -13.65 -3.58
C GLY A 115 1.03 -15.09 -3.18
N SER A 116 0.74 -15.47 -1.93
CA SER A 116 0.87 -16.86 -1.45
C SER A 116 -0.12 -17.79 -2.14
N ALA A 117 -1.20 -17.26 -2.72
CA ALA A 117 -2.10 -18.00 -3.60
C ALA A 117 -1.40 -18.52 -4.87
N ILE A 118 -0.25 -17.94 -5.25
CA ILE A 118 0.53 -18.32 -6.42
C ILE A 118 1.77 -19.12 -6.01
N SER A 119 2.60 -18.59 -5.09
CA SER A 119 3.81 -19.26 -4.62
C SER A 119 4.26 -18.73 -3.26
N HIS A 120 4.74 -19.63 -2.40
CA HIS A 120 5.26 -19.28 -1.07
C HIS A 120 6.68 -18.70 -1.08
N THR A 121 7.49 -18.93 -2.12
CA THR A 121 8.91 -18.52 -2.13
C THR A 121 9.08 -17.03 -2.44
N ASP A 122 8.29 -16.52 -3.38
CA ASP A 122 8.36 -15.14 -3.87
C ASP A 122 6.98 -14.44 -3.81
N TYR A 123 6.17 -14.77 -2.81
CA TYR A 123 4.80 -14.26 -2.68
C TYR A 123 4.71 -12.73 -2.74
N HIS A 124 5.72 -12.01 -2.25
CA HIS A 124 5.78 -10.55 -2.32
C HIS A 124 5.83 -10.02 -3.77
N ARG A 125 6.47 -10.74 -4.70
CA ARG A 125 6.46 -10.39 -6.14
C ARG A 125 5.12 -10.70 -6.78
N HIS A 126 4.53 -11.83 -6.43
CA HIS A 126 3.22 -12.23 -6.92
C HIS A 126 2.11 -11.31 -6.41
N GLY A 127 2.19 -10.86 -5.15
CA GLY A 127 1.26 -9.90 -4.58
C GLY A 127 1.35 -8.54 -5.28
N ALA A 128 2.57 -8.07 -5.55
CA ALA A 128 2.78 -6.86 -6.34
C ALA A 128 2.21 -7.00 -7.76
N TYR A 129 2.47 -8.14 -8.42
CA TYR A 129 1.91 -8.43 -9.74
C TYR A 129 0.38 -8.44 -9.75
N ILE A 130 -0.25 -9.07 -8.75
CA ILE A 130 -1.71 -9.06 -8.60
C ILE A 130 -2.21 -7.62 -8.50
N LEU A 131 -1.58 -6.78 -7.65
CA LEU A 131 -2.02 -5.41 -7.46
C LEU A 131 -1.80 -4.55 -8.70
N ASP A 132 -0.69 -4.68 -9.41
CA ASP A 132 -0.43 -3.91 -10.64
C ASP A 132 -1.42 -4.25 -11.78
N ASN A 133 -2.10 -5.39 -11.71
CA ASN A 133 -3.03 -5.88 -12.74
C ASN A 133 -4.47 -6.06 -12.24
N ALA A 134 -4.78 -5.61 -11.01
CA ALA A 134 -6.12 -5.74 -10.44
C ALA A 134 -6.99 -4.52 -10.72
N ASP A 135 -8.26 -4.75 -11.02
CA ASP A 135 -9.28 -3.70 -11.02
C ASP A 135 -9.81 -3.49 -9.60
N ALA A 136 -9.27 -2.49 -8.90
CA ALA A 136 -9.68 -2.14 -7.54
C ALA A 136 -10.48 -0.83 -7.53
N ALA A 137 -11.79 -0.93 -7.36
CA ALA A 137 -12.68 0.22 -7.35
C ALA A 137 -12.25 1.25 -6.29
N GLY A 138 -12.18 2.52 -6.68
CA GLY A 138 -11.75 3.63 -5.83
C GLY A 138 -10.25 3.91 -5.86
N PHE A 139 -9.41 3.03 -6.42
CA PHE A 139 -7.99 3.31 -6.63
C PHE A 139 -7.75 3.86 -8.03
N THR A 140 -6.88 4.87 -8.12
CA THR A 140 -6.20 5.18 -9.39
C THR A 140 -5.07 4.18 -9.65
N MET A 141 -4.66 4.04 -10.92
CA MET A 141 -3.52 3.18 -11.28
C MET A 141 -2.25 3.51 -10.50
N ASN A 142 -1.98 4.80 -10.28
CA ASN A 142 -0.79 5.24 -9.54
C ASN A 142 -0.89 4.90 -8.04
N GLU A 143 -2.06 4.99 -7.43
CA GLU A 143 -2.26 4.62 -6.03
C GLU A 143 -2.12 3.10 -5.83
N LEU A 144 -2.71 2.31 -6.73
CA LEU A 144 -2.61 0.86 -6.69
C LEU A 144 -1.17 0.39 -6.97
N HIS A 145 -0.48 1.05 -7.89
CA HIS A 145 0.95 0.82 -8.12
C HIS A 145 1.81 1.19 -6.89
N ARG A 146 1.55 2.32 -6.22
CA ARG A 146 2.28 2.64 -4.97
C ARG A 146 2.04 1.58 -3.90
N LEU A 147 0.81 1.07 -3.79
CA LEU A 147 0.47 -0.05 -2.90
C LEU A 147 1.18 -1.34 -3.30
N SER A 148 1.27 -1.63 -4.61
CA SER A 148 2.02 -2.77 -5.14
C SER A 148 3.50 -2.68 -4.81
N GLN A 149 4.10 -1.48 -4.81
CA GLN A 149 5.50 -1.28 -4.43
C GLN A 149 5.74 -1.50 -2.94
N LEU A 150 4.79 -1.15 -2.05
CA LEU A 150 4.88 -1.52 -0.63
C LEU A 150 4.84 -3.06 -0.46
N VAL A 151 3.91 -3.72 -1.15
CA VAL A 151 3.81 -5.20 -1.13
C VAL A 151 5.02 -5.86 -1.79
N LEU A 152 5.57 -5.30 -2.86
CA LEU A 152 6.81 -5.79 -3.45
C LEU A 152 7.95 -5.64 -2.46
N GLY A 153 8.03 -4.47 -1.83
CA GLY A 153 9.09 -4.04 -0.95
C GLY A 153 9.13 -4.73 0.39
N HIS A 154 8.02 -5.24 0.91
CA HIS A 154 7.96 -5.72 2.30
C HIS A 154 8.89 -6.92 2.60
N ARG A 155 9.40 -7.59 1.57
CA ARG A 155 10.30 -8.75 1.71
C ARG A 155 11.36 -8.79 0.62
N GLY A 156 12.50 -9.39 0.93
CA GLY A 156 13.61 -9.57 -0.01
C GLY A 156 14.47 -8.31 -0.18
N LYS A 157 15.35 -8.33 -1.18
CA LYS A 157 16.33 -7.26 -1.44
C LYS A 157 15.65 -5.96 -1.90
N LEU A 158 16.08 -4.83 -1.35
CA LEU A 158 15.54 -3.49 -1.65
C LEU A 158 15.98 -2.92 -3.00
N ARG A 159 17.01 -3.49 -3.65
CA ARG A 159 17.51 -3.06 -4.97
C ARG A 159 16.44 -2.94 -6.06
N LYS A 160 15.36 -3.71 -5.95
CA LYS A 160 14.21 -3.65 -6.87
C LYS A 160 13.37 -2.36 -6.78
N LEU A 161 13.62 -1.53 -5.77
CA LEU A 161 12.94 -0.25 -5.53
C LEU A 161 13.87 0.97 -5.69
N GLU A 162 15.13 0.76 -6.07
CA GLU A 162 16.10 1.84 -6.23
C GLU A 162 15.71 2.81 -7.38
N GLY A 163 15.85 4.12 -7.13
CA GLY A 163 15.80 5.17 -8.16
C GLY A 163 14.47 5.91 -8.35
N LEU A 164 13.38 5.51 -7.68
CA LEU A 164 12.09 6.23 -7.74
C LEU A 164 11.40 6.31 -6.38
N GLN A 165 11.19 5.18 -5.70
CA GLN A 165 10.40 5.13 -4.47
C GLN A 165 11.24 5.37 -3.21
N LEU A 166 12.54 5.02 -3.24
CA LEU A 166 13.44 5.25 -2.11
C LEU A 166 13.91 6.72 -1.96
N ASP A 167 13.51 7.59 -2.89
CA ASP A 167 13.72 9.04 -2.77
C ASP A 167 12.55 9.77 -2.10
N ASP A 168 11.40 9.09 -1.92
CA ASP A 168 10.23 9.60 -1.20
C ASP A 168 10.30 9.14 0.28
N PRO A 169 10.58 10.05 1.24
CA PRO A 169 10.66 9.70 2.66
C PRO A 169 9.39 9.05 3.20
N ASP A 170 8.21 9.52 2.79
CA ASP A 170 6.94 8.98 3.28
C ASP A 170 6.78 7.52 2.86
N PHE A 171 7.13 7.21 1.60
CA PHE A 171 7.14 5.83 1.13
C PHE A 171 8.13 4.97 1.92
N VAL A 172 9.33 5.48 2.17
CA VAL A 172 10.38 4.73 2.88
C VAL A 172 9.98 4.45 4.33
N LEU A 173 9.43 5.42 5.05
CA LEU A 173 8.96 5.23 6.41
C LEU A 173 7.79 4.23 6.48
N GLN A 174 6.83 4.30 5.55
CA GLN A 174 5.77 3.30 5.43
C GLN A 174 6.33 1.89 5.15
N LEU A 175 7.29 1.79 4.22
CA LEU A 175 7.91 0.53 3.87
C LEU A 175 8.71 -0.06 5.03
N LEU A 176 9.50 0.75 5.72
CA LEU A 176 10.29 0.36 6.89
C LEU A 176 9.37 -0.14 8.00
N ALA A 177 8.30 0.60 8.32
CA ALA A 177 7.30 0.18 9.28
C ALA A 177 6.65 -1.16 8.91
N LEU A 178 6.28 -1.36 7.64
CA LEU A 178 5.71 -2.62 7.15
C LEU A 178 6.71 -3.78 7.27
N ARG A 179 7.96 -3.58 6.88
CA ARG A 179 9.02 -4.61 6.92
C ARG A 179 9.32 -5.04 8.35
N LEU A 180 9.48 -4.08 9.25
CA LEU A 180 9.68 -4.34 10.68
C LEU A 180 8.47 -5.05 11.29
N ALA A 181 7.24 -4.64 10.96
CA ALA A 181 6.03 -5.29 11.44
C ALA A 181 5.95 -6.76 11.00
N VAL A 182 6.25 -7.06 9.73
CA VAL A 182 6.30 -8.44 9.22
C VAL A 182 7.36 -9.27 9.96
N ILE A 183 8.53 -8.70 10.24
CA ILE A 183 9.59 -9.34 11.03
C ILE A 183 9.10 -9.65 12.45
N LEU A 184 8.54 -8.67 13.16
CA LEU A 184 8.07 -8.85 14.53
C LEU A 184 6.92 -9.85 14.62
N CYS A 185 6.10 -9.95 13.57
CA CYS A 185 4.95 -10.86 13.51
C CYS A 185 5.28 -12.21 12.83
N HIS A 186 6.56 -12.54 12.59
CA HIS A 186 6.95 -13.73 11.81
C HIS A 186 6.44 -15.04 12.41
N ALA A 187 6.34 -15.11 13.74
CA ALA A 187 5.87 -16.29 14.48
C ALA A 187 4.33 -16.47 14.45
N ARG A 188 3.60 -15.60 13.73
CA ARG A 188 2.13 -15.54 13.71
C ARG A 188 1.51 -15.46 15.12
N ARG A 189 2.15 -14.73 16.03
CA ARG A 189 1.69 -14.40 17.39
C ARG A 189 1.89 -12.92 17.67
N GLU A 190 1.17 -12.39 18.66
CA GLU A 190 1.35 -10.99 19.08
C GLU A 190 2.79 -10.76 19.54
N PRO A 191 3.52 -9.81 18.92
CA PRO A 191 4.86 -9.46 19.36
C PRO A 191 4.82 -8.65 20.65
N ASP A 192 5.89 -8.76 21.44
CA ASP A 192 6.14 -7.85 22.54
C ASP A 192 6.76 -6.55 22.03
N LEU A 193 5.96 -5.50 22.01
CA LEU A 193 6.36 -4.15 21.60
C LEU A 193 6.79 -3.27 22.79
N GLN A 194 6.76 -3.79 24.01
CA GLN A 194 6.98 -2.96 25.19
C GLN A 194 8.43 -2.45 25.22
N GLY A 195 8.57 -1.12 25.24
CA GLY A 195 9.87 -0.45 25.32
C GLY A 195 10.67 -0.42 24.01
N LEU A 196 10.13 -0.96 22.92
CA LEU A 196 10.64 -0.70 21.57
C LEU A 196 10.46 0.79 21.25
N ARG A 197 11.55 1.46 20.85
CA ARG A 197 11.54 2.85 20.43
C ARG A 197 12.09 2.95 19.03
N LEU A 198 11.38 3.69 18.18
CA LEU A 198 11.77 3.92 16.81
C LEU A 198 11.82 5.44 16.60
N SER A 199 12.96 5.96 16.15
CA SER A 199 13.16 7.38 15.91
C SER A 199 13.79 7.61 14.54
N TRP A 200 13.43 8.74 13.91
CA TRP A 200 13.93 9.15 12.60
C TRP A 200 14.64 10.49 12.72
N ASP A 201 15.80 10.63 12.08
CA ASP A 201 16.63 11.85 12.11
C ASP A 201 16.11 13.00 11.24
N GLY A 202 14.99 12.80 10.53
CA GLY A 202 14.45 13.75 9.55
C GLY A 202 15.17 13.72 8.19
N LEU A 203 16.17 12.86 8.03
CA LEU A 203 16.96 12.67 6.81
C LEU A 203 16.76 11.24 6.30
N ARG A 204 17.82 10.42 6.30
CA ARG A 204 17.81 9.06 5.75
C ARG A 204 18.25 8.02 6.78
N SER A 205 18.22 8.34 8.08
CA SER A 205 18.61 7.41 9.14
C SER A 205 17.50 7.21 10.17
N VAL A 206 17.19 5.94 10.43
CA VAL A 206 16.25 5.49 11.47
C VAL A 206 17.02 4.75 12.56
N ARG A 207 16.61 4.90 13.81
CA ARG A 207 17.13 4.13 14.94
C ARG A 207 16.02 3.31 15.57
N LEU A 208 16.27 2.03 15.79
CA LEU A 208 15.45 1.10 16.55
C LEU A 208 16.20 0.70 17.83
N GLU A 209 15.63 1.05 18.97
CA GLU A 209 16.12 0.67 20.30
C GLU A 209 15.14 -0.32 20.93
N TYR A 210 15.68 -1.39 21.54
CA TYR A 210 14.89 -2.32 22.35
C TYR A 210 15.47 -2.46 23.77
N PRO A 211 14.64 -2.76 24.79
CA PRO A 211 15.12 -2.84 26.17
C PRO A 211 16.18 -3.92 26.38
N GLU A 212 17.04 -3.72 27.38
CA GLU A 212 18.00 -4.74 27.80
C GLU A 212 17.26 -6.06 28.09
N GLY A 213 17.77 -7.16 27.53
CA GLY A 213 17.16 -8.49 27.67
C GLY A 213 16.06 -8.83 26.66
N TRP A 214 15.47 -7.86 25.94
CA TRP A 214 14.46 -8.14 24.90
C TRP A 214 15.01 -9.09 23.82
N GLY A 215 16.21 -8.83 23.32
CA GLY A 215 16.86 -9.69 22.34
C GLY A 215 17.22 -11.09 22.88
N ARG A 216 17.36 -11.26 24.21
CA ARG A 216 17.55 -12.58 24.82
C ARG A 216 16.23 -13.35 24.92
N ALA A 217 15.12 -12.65 25.18
CA ALA A 217 13.79 -13.24 25.20
C ALA A 217 13.28 -13.57 23.78
N TRP A 218 13.62 -12.75 22.79
CA TRP A 218 13.18 -12.86 21.39
C TRP A 218 14.35 -12.94 20.39
N PRO A 219 15.22 -13.97 20.48
CA PRO A 219 16.47 -14.02 19.73
C PRO A 219 16.27 -14.08 18.22
N GLN A 220 15.22 -14.73 17.73
CA GLN A 220 14.93 -14.79 16.30
C GLN A 220 14.50 -13.42 15.75
N SER A 221 13.64 -12.71 16.47
CA SER A 221 13.21 -11.36 16.08
C SER A 221 14.39 -10.40 16.11
N ALA A 222 15.21 -10.44 17.16
CA ALA A 222 16.44 -9.64 17.23
C ALA A 222 17.38 -9.94 16.06
N TRP A 223 17.62 -11.20 15.73
CA TRP A 223 18.45 -11.56 14.57
C TRP A 223 17.89 -11.02 13.25
N LEU A 224 16.59 -11.20 13.00
CA LEU A 224 15.93 -10.69 11.79
C LEU A 224 16.00 -9.16 11.67
N LEU A 225 15.90 -8.43 12.80
CA LEU A 225 16.05 -6.97 12.81
C LEU A 225 17.47 -6.52 12.43
N HIS A 226 18.50 -7.26 12.85
CA HIS A 226 19.88 -6.95 12.44
C HIS A 226 20.13 -7.30 10.96
N GLU A 227 19.55 -8.39 10.46
CA GLU A 227 19.59 -8.71 9.02
C GLU A 227 18.90 -7.62 8.18
N GLU A 228 17.79 -7.09 8.70
CA GLU A 228 17.08 -5.98 8.10
C GLU A 228 17.95 -4.71 8.05
N ALA A 229 18.68 -4.39 9.12
CA ALA A 229 19.65 -3.30 9.14
C ALA A 229 20.71 -3.42 8.05
N GLN A 230 21.25 -4.62 7.84
CA GLN A 230 22.21 -4.89 6.76
C GLN A 230 21.58 -4.77 5.36
N ALA A 231 20.29 -5.05 5.22
CA ALA A 231 19.58 -4.90 3.96
C ALA A 231 19.40 -3.42 3.59
N TRP A 232 19.03 -2.57 4.55
CA TRP A 232 18.90 -1.13 4.36
C TRP A 232 20.24 -0.46 4.08
N ALA A 233 21.32 -0.87 4.77
CA ALA A 233 22.67 -0.33 4.55
C ALA A 233 23.21 -0.47 3.12
N LYS A 234 22.56 -1.25 2.25
CA LYS A 234 22.86 -1.37 0.81
C LYS A 234 22.14 -0.34 -0.05
N THR A 235 21.33 0.53 0.57
CA THR A 235 20.56 1.60 -0.06
C THR A 235 21.07 2.96 0.42
N ALA A 236 20.41 4.05 0.02
CA ALA A 236 20.71 5.38 0.55
C ALA A 236 20.14 5.65 1.96
N TRP A 237 19.39 4.71 2.52
CA TRP A 237 18.78 4.77 3.84
C TRP A 237 19.45 3.80 4.81
N THR A 238 19.58 4.17 6.07
CA THR A 238 20.16 3.32 7.11
C THR A 238 19.17 3.12 8.26
N ILE A 239 19.15 1.92 8.81
CA ILE A 239 18.51 1.64 10.10
C ILE A 239 19.56 1.09 11.06
N ASP A 240 19.71 1.73 12.20
CA ASP A 240 20.55 1.30 13.31
C ASP A 240 19.71 0.55 14.33
N VAL A 241 20.13 -0.65 14.72
CA VAL A 241 19.39 -1.55 15.61
C VAL A 241 20.26 -1.84 16.81
N GLN A 242 19.86 -1.37 17.99
CA GLN A 242 20.66 -1.51 19.20
C GLN A 242 19.82 -1.76 20.46
N ALA A 243 20.47 -2.27 21.50
CA ALA A 243 19.88 -2.31 22.83
C ALA A 243 19.97 -0.92 23.46
N ALA A 244 18.90 -0.51 24.16
CA ALA A 244 18.84 0.73 24.94
C ALA A 244 19.73 0.68 26.19
#